data_AF-A0A1G9GMI7-F1
#
_entry.id   AF-A0A1G9GMI7-F1
#
_cell.length_a   1.000
_cell.length_b   1.000
_cell.length_c   1.000
_cell.angle_alpha   90.00
_cell.angle_beta   90.00
_cell.angle_gamma   90.00
#
_symmetry.space_group_name_H-M   'P 1'
#
loop_
_entity.id
_entity.type
_entity.pdbx_description
1 polymer ?
#
loop_
_entity_poly.entity_id
_entity_poly.type
_entity_poly.pdbx_seq_one_letter_code
_entity_poly.pdbx_strand_id
1 'polypeptide(L)'
;MSGNKLDLERIVFIGRTFEEYLRMFNLQPWELEGRSILDCPAGACSFTAEARKLGAASVAADIAYYYSAEALRDKGLKDIEHTVQQLDKVQDNFVWKEFTSIHALQQARTAALAASTLDRQHNSSRYIPVELPLLPFADRSFDLTLSAHFLFMYGDRLDYDFHLRTLQELMRVTKSEIRIFPLVDLSSRRYPKLEQLVCAAQA
;
A
#
# COMPACT_ATOMS: atom_id res chain seq x y z
N MET A 1 28.62 -6.80 11.51
CA MET A 1 27.59 -6.59 10.48
C MET A 1 26.23 -6.72 11.13
N SER A 2 25.67 -5.62 11.64
CA SER A 2 24.34 -5.60 12.25
C SER A 2 23.33 -5.26 11.16
N GLY A 3 22.69 -6.28 10.58
CA GLY A 3 21.56 -6.06 9.69
C GLY A 3 20.50 -5.24 10.43
N ASN A 4 20.03 -4.16 9.80
CA ASN A 4 18.91 -3.36 10.27
C ASN A 4 17.75 -4.31 10.60
N LYS A 5 17.55 -4.60 11.88
CA LYS A 5 16.39 -5.35 12.33
C LYS A 5 15.20 -4.42 12.10
N LEU A 6 14.40 -4.71 11.08
CA LEU A 6 13.06 -4.14 10.94
C LEU A 6 12.40 -4.25 12.30
N ASP A 7 12.04 -3.12 12.89
CA ASP A 7 11.34 -3.10 14.17
C ASP A 7 9.85 -2.98 13.88
N LEU A 8 9.12 -4.07 14.12
CA LEU A 8 7.68 -4.13 13.84
C LEU A 8 6.94 -3.00 14.56
N GLU A 9 7.40 -2.55 15.73
CA GLU A 9 6.75 -1.46 16.48
C GLU A 9 6.75 -0.13 15.72
N ARG A 10 7.75 0.09 14.85
CA ARG A 10 7.89 1.32 14.03
C ARG A 10 7.04 1.31 12.76
N ILE A 11 6.47 0.16 12.39
CA ILE A 11 5.61 0.05 11.20
C ILE A 11 4.20 0.46 11.60
N VAL A 12 3.59 1.38 10.86
CA VAL A 12 2.14 1.63 10.96
C VAL A 12 1.44 0.71 9.97
N PHE A 13 0.82 -0.36 10.45
CA PHE A 13 0.29 -1.44 9.64
C PHE A 13 -1.22 -1.34 9.44
N ILE A 14 -1.64 -0.29 8.71
CA ILE A 14 -3.04 0.05 8.49
C ILE A 14 -3.37 -0.02 7.00
N GLY A 15 -4.39 -0.80 6.67
CA GLY A 15 -4.80 -1.10 5.29
C GLY A 15 -6.04 -0.35 4.84
N ARG A 16 -6.30 -0.38 3.53
CA ARG A 16 -7.51 0.16 2.89
C ARG A 16 -8.31 -0.98 2.29
N THR A 17 -9.63 -0.80 2.17
CA THR A 17 -10.50 -1.79 1.54
C THR A 17 -10.33 -1.79 0.03
N PHE A 18 -10.89 -2.82 -0.62
CA PHE A 18 -10.91 -2.94 -2.07
C PHE A 18 -11.64 -1.74 -2.71
N GLU A 19 -12.76 -1.32 -2.16
CA GLU A 19 -13.55 -0.18 -2.66
C GLU A 19 -12.80 1.15 -2.51
N GLU A 20 -12.02 1.30 -1.44
CA GLU A 20 -11.11 2.44 -1.30
C GLU A 20 -10.07 2.44 -2.42
N TYR A 21 -9.44 1.30 -2.71
CA TYR A 21 -8.48 1.17 -3.82
C TYR A 21 -9.12 1.54 -5.17
N LEU A 22 -10.33 1.06 -5.45
CA LEU A 22 -11.03 1.40 -6.69
C LEU A 22 -11.21 2.91 -6.85
N ARG A 23 -11.58 3.62 -5.77
CA ARG A 23 -11.70 5.09 -5.78
C ARG A 23 -10.35 5.79 -5.91
N MET A 24 -9.37 5.39 -5.07
CA MET A 24 -8.04 6.01 -5.01
C MET A 24 -7.30 5.93 -6.34
N PHE A 25 -7.46 4.80 -7.03
CA PHE A 25 -6.79 4.54 -8.29
C PHE A 25 -7.69 4.72 -9.50
N ASN A 26 -8.95 5.12 -9.34
CA ASN A 26 -9.93 5.23 -10.43
C ASN A 26 -10.02 3.94 -11.28
N LEU A 27 -10.20 2.81 -10.61
CA LEU A 27 -10.34 1.48 -11.22
C LEU A 27 -11.81 1.06 -11.21
N GLN A 28 -12.20 0.29 -12.22
CA GLN A 28 -13.43 -0.47 -12.22
C GLN A 28 -13.17 -1.97 -11.95
N PRO A 29 -14.12 -2.71 -11.35
CA PRO A 29 -13.91 -4.15 -11.08
C PRO A 29 -13.64 -4.97 -12.34
N TRP A 30 -14.29 -4.64 -13.46
CA TRP A 30 -14.15 -5.39 -14.72
C TRP A 30 -12.77 -5.26 -15.35
N GLU A 31 -11.98 -4.22 -15.02
CA GLU A 31 -10.64 -4.06 -15.62
C GLU A 31 -9.60 -4.96 -14.93
N LEU A 32 -9.96 -5.68 -13.88
CA LEU A 32 -9.01 -6.49 -13.11
C LEU A 32 -8.90 -7.93 -13.65
N GLU A 33 -9.98 -8.46 -14.23
CA GLU A 33 -10.05 -9.84 -14.69
C GLU A 33 -8.95 -10.12 -15.72
N GLY A 34 -8.18 -11.18 -15.50
CA GLY A 34 -7.09 -11.60 -16.39
C GLY A 34 -5.82 -10.74 -16.34
N ARG A 35 -5.78 -9.62 -15.59
CA ARG A 35 -4.56 -8.81 -15.45
C ARG A 35 -3.62 -9.38 -14.39
N SER A 36 -2.33 -9.25 -14.65
CA SER A 36 -1.29 -9.37 -13.63
C SER A 36 -1.13 -8.03 -12.90
N ILE A 37 -1.27 -8.03 -11.57
CA ILE A 37 -1.30 -6.79 -10.78
C ILE A 37 -0.35 -6.88 -9.58
N LEU A 38 0.52 -5.90 -9.44
CA LEU A 38 1.36 -5.71 -8.25
C LEU A 38 0.76 -4.63 -7.35
N ASP A 39 0.53 -4.94 -6.07
CA ASP A 39 0.27 -3.95 -5.01
C ASP A 39 1.56 -3.80 -4.18
N CYS A 40 2.21 -2.64 -4.25
CA CYS A 40 3.50 -2.42 -3.59
C CYS A 40 3.78 -0.94 -3.22
N PRO A 41 4.02 -0.62 -1.93
CA PRO A 41 3.83 -1.50 -0.78
C PRO A 41 2.34 -1.74 -0.49
N ALA A 42 1.96 -2.98 -0.18
CA ALA A 42 0.56 -3.37 -0.01
C ALA A 42 0.03 -3.30 1.44
N GLY A 43 0.90 -3.47 2.44
CA GLY A 43 0.55 -3.43 3.85
C GLY A 43 -0.58 -4.38 4.25
N ALA A 44 -1.56 -3.84 4.98
CA ALA A 44 -2.75 -4.57 5.43
C ALA A 44 -3.96 -4.41 4.50
N CYS A 45 -3.77 -3.93 3.26
CA CYS A 45 -4.86 -3.66 2.33
C CYS A 45 -5.51 -4.95 1.82
N SER A 46 -6.83 -4.92 1.59
CA SER A 46 -7.55 -6.09 1.09
C SER A 46 -7.57 -6.22 -0.43
N PHE A 47 -6.94 -5.29 -1.15
CA PHE A 47 -7.02 -5.24 -2.60
C PHE A 47 -6.59 -6.54 -3.27
N THR A 48 -5.40 -7.07 -2.94
CA THR A 48 -4.93 -8.33 -3.53
C THR A 48 -5.87 -9.50 -3.25
N ALA A 49 -6.38 -9.61 -2.03
CA ALA A 49 -7.33 -10.66 -1.65
C ALA A 49 -8.62 -10.60 -2.48
N GLU A 50 -9.20 -9.41 -2.65
CA GLU A 50 -10.46 -9.25 -3.40
C GLU A 50 -10.25 -9.29 -4.92
N ALA A 51 -9.18 -8.68 -5.45
CA ALA A 51 -8.86 -8.71 -6.87
C ALA A 51 -8.64 -10.15 -7.38
N ARG A 52 -8.04 -11.02 -6.56
CA ARG A 52 -7.89 -12.45 -6.88
C ARG A 52 -9.23 -13.17 -7.03
N LYS A 53 -10.23 -12.84 -6.20
CA LYS A 53 -11.59 -13.40 -6.33
C LYS A 53 -12.27 -12.96 -7.63
N LEU A 54 -11.84 -11.82 -8.20
CA LEU A 54 -12.29 -11.28 -9.48
C LEU A 54 -11.45 -11.76 -10.68
N GLY A 55 -10.59 -12.77 -10.49
CA GLY A 55 -9.82 -13.36 -11.60
C GLY A 55 -8.53 -12.63 -11.95
N ALA A 56 -8.08 -11.65 -11.15
CA ALA A 56 -6.77 -11.04 -11.34
C ALA A 56 -5.64 -11.94 -10.81
N ALA A 57 -4.51 -11.97 -11.52
CA ALA A 57 -3.26 -12.55 -11.03
C ALA A 57 -2.53 -11.53 -10.13
N SER A 58 -3.16 -11.15 -9.02
CA SER A 58 -2.61 -10.15 -8.10
C SER A 58 -1.56 -10.72 -7.14
N VAL A 59 -0.51 -9.93 -6.91
CA VAL A 59 0.58 -10.15 -5.96
C VAL A 59 0.72 -8.90 -5.08
N ALA A 60 0.84 -9.10 -3.78
CA ALA A 60 1.15 -8.06 -2.81
C ALA A 60 2.63 -8.13 -2.45
N ALA A 61 3.30 -6.99 -2.35
CA ALA A 61 4.68 -6.92 -1.89
C ALA A 61 4.82 -5.84 -0.80
N ASP A 62 5.45 -6.18 0.32
CA ASP A 62 5.65 -5.26 1.43
C ASP A 62 6.81 -5.70 2.32
N ILE A 63 7.47 -4.74 2.96
CA ILE A 63 8.53 -4.99 3.94
C ILE A 63 7.99 -5.66 5.21
N ALA A 64 6.72 -5.43 5.55
CA ALA A 64 6.07 -6.07 6.67
C ALA A 64 5.94 -7.58 6.48
N TYR A 65 5.94 -8.10 5.24
CA TYR A 65 5.73 -9.53 4.98
C TYR A 65 6.92 -10.42 5.36
N TYR A 66 8.00 -9.86 5.90
CA TYR A 66 9.01 -10.63 6.64
C TYR A 66 8.47 -11.20 7.96
N TYR A 67 7.33 -10.68 8.45
CA TYR A 67 6.62 -11.16 9.63
C TYR A 67 5.46 -12.10 9.24
N SER A 68 5.08 -12.98 10.18
CA SER A 68 3.96 -13.90 9.95
C SER A 68 2.62 -13.17 9.85
N ALA A 69 1.63 -13.82 9.21
CA ALA A 69 0.28 -13.28 9.09
C ALA A 69 -0.35 -12.98 10.45
N GLU A 70 -0.09 -13.83 11.46
CA GLU A 70 -0.59 -13.67 12.83
C GLU A 70 0.05 -12.47 13.52
N ALA A 71 1.37 -12.32 13.42
CA ALA A 71 2.08 -11.18 14.01
C ALA A 71 1.62 -9.85 13.40
N LEU A 72 1.43 -9.82 12.09
CA LEU A 72 0.91 -8.67 11.36
C LEU A 72 -0.56 -8.38 11.67
N ARG A 73 -1.38 -9.42 11.88
CA ARG A 73 -2.77 -9.27 12.33
C ARG A 73 -2.82 -8.60 13.70
N ASP A 74 -2.05 -9.10 14.65
CA ASP A 74 -2.03 -8.57 16.02
C ASP A 74 -1.51 -7.13 16.06
N LYS A 75 -0.48 -6.84 15.25
CA LYS A 75 0.03 -5.48 15.05
C LYS A 75 -1.02 -4.56 14.43
N GLY A 76 -1.69 -5.00 13.36
CA GLY A 76 -2.73 -4.23 12.69
C GLY A 76 -3.89 -3.89 13.62
N LEU A 77 -4.33 -4.83 14.47
CA LEU A 77 -5.38 -4.56 15.47
C LEU A 77 -4.98 -3.47 16.46
N LYS A 78 -3.74 -3.50 16.96
CA LYS A 78 -3.19 -2.47 17.85
C LYS A 78 -3.10 -1.10 17.16
N ASP A 79 -2.66 -1.08 15.90
CA ASP A 79 -2.53 0.17 15.14
C ASP A 79 -3.89 0.80 14.80
N ILE A 80 -4.89 -0.02 14.52
CA ILE A 80 -6.28 0.41 14.33
C ILE A 80 -6.81 1.03 15.63
N GLU A 81 -6.65 0.34 16.76
CA GLU A 81 -7.06 0.85 18.07
C GLU A 81 -6.37 2.18 18.39
N HIS A 82 -5.06 2.26 18.21
CA HIS A 82 -4.30 3.49 18.43
C HIS A 82 -4.80 4.64 17.54
N THR A 83 -5.06 4.37 16.26
CA THR A 83 -5.54 5.37 15.31
C THR A 83 -6.92 5.89 15.68
N VAL A 84 -7.83 5.00 16.07
CA VAL A 84 -9.17 5.36 16.55
C VAL A 84 -9.08 6.24 17.79
N GLN A 85 -8.24 5.88 18.77
CA GLN A 85 -8.04 6.67 19.99
C GLN A 85 -7.44 8.06 19.72
N GLN A 86 -6.54 8.19 18.74
CA GLN A 86 -5.98 9.49 18.37
C GLN A 86 -7.01 10.35 17.64
N LEU A 87 -7.81 9.76 16.74
CA LEU A 87 -8.85 10.48 15.99
C LEU A 87 -10.00 10.95 16.88
N ASP A 88 -10.38 10.16 17.90
CA ASP A 88 -11.42 10.55 18.86
C ASP A 88 -11.08 11.86 19.60
N LYS A 89 -9.79 12.11 19.85
CA LYS A 89 -9.31 13.34 20.49
C LYS A 89 -9.37 14.58 19.60
N VAL A 90 -9.49 14.41 18.28
CA VAL A 90 -9.45 15.50 17.29
C VAL A 90 -10.64 15.48 16.34
N GLN A 91 -11.70 14.72 16.68
CA GLN A 91 -12.82 14.44 15.78
C GLN A 91 -13.57 15.68 15.30
N ASP A 92 -13.65 16.73 16.14
CA ASP A 92 -14.27 18.01 15.81
C ASP A 92 -13.52 18.79 14.72
N ASN A 93 -12.25 18.44 14.48
CA ASN A 93 -11.40 19.06 13.46
C ASN A 93 -11.21 18.17 12.22
N PHE A 94 -11.82 16.98 12.18
CA PHE A 94 -11.64 16.03 11.09
C PHE A 94 -12.68 16.22 9.98
N VAL A 95 -12.22 16.29 8.74
CA VAL A 95 -13.09 16.42 7.57
C VAL A 95 -13.58 15.02 7.14
N TRP A 96 -14.78 14.65 7.58
CA TRP A 96 -15.47 13.38 7.33
C TRP A 96 -15.98 13.20 5.88
N LYS A 97 -15.11 13.36 4.87
CA LYS A 97 -15.49 13.24 3.45
C LYS A 97 -15.64 11.80 2.97
N GLU A 98 -14.82 10.87 3.49
CA GLU A 98 -14.81 9.46 3.05
C GLU A 98 -15.47 8.49 4.03
N PHE A 99 -15.50 8.85 5.32
CA PHE A 99 -16.11 8.04 6.38
C PHE A 99 -17.15 8.87 7.11
N THR A 100 -18.29 8.25 7.44
CA THR A 100 -19.39 8.92 8.14
C THR A 100 -19.19 8.99 9.66
N SER A 101 -18.22 8.25 10.20
CA SER A 101 -17.87 8.24 11.62
C SER A 101 -16.53 7.52 11.87
N ILE A 102 -15.95 7.72 13.06
CA ILE A 102 -14.80 6.93 13.57
C ILE A 102 -15.13 5.43 13.53
N HIS A 103 -16.36 5.05 13.91
CA HIS A 103 -16.79 3.66 13.88
C HIS A 103 -16.77 3.08 12.46
N ALA A 104 -17.25 3.82 11.46
CA ALA A 104 -17.20 3.39 10.06
C ALA A 104 -15.74 3.23 9.57
N LEU A 105 -14.84 4.13 9.98
CA LEU A 105 -13.41 4.00 9.70
C LEU A 105 -12.83 2.73 10.35
N GLN A 106 -13.10 2.51 11.64
CA GLN A 106 -12.62 1.33 12.37
C GLN A 106 -13.10 0.04 11.71
N GLN A 107 -14.39 -0.02 11.33
CA GLN A 107 -14.95 -1.16 10.61
C GLN A 107 -14.23 -1.41 9.29
N ALA A 108 -14.01 -0.36 8.48
CA ALA A 108 -13.30 -0.48 7.21
C ALA A 108 -11.85 -0.98 7.37
N ARG A 109 -11.10 -0.41 8.33
CA ARG A 109 -9.72 -0.87 8.61
C ARG A 109 -9.67 -2.30 9.12
N THR A 110 -10.61 -2.68 9.99
CA THR A 110 -10.70 -4.04 10.52
C THR A 110 -11.07 -5.04 9.43
N ALA A 111 -12.01 -4.68 8.54
CA ALA A 111 -12.38 -5.50 7.39
C ALA A 111 -11.20 -5.71 6.43
N ALA A 112 -10.46 -4.64 6.11
CA ALA A 112 -9.27 -4.73 5.26
C ALA A 112 -8.21 -5.67 5.86
N LEU A 113 -7.93 -5.51 7.16
CA LEU A 113 -6.97 -6.34 7.89
C LEU A 113 -7.41 -7.81 7.94
N ALA A 114 -8.70 -8.08 8.20
CA ALA A 114 -9.23 -9.43 8.26
C ALA A 114 -9.11 -10.14 6.90
N ALA A 115 -9.53 -9.47 5.82
CA ALA A 115 -9.46 -10.02 4.46
C ALA A 115 -8.01 -10.30 4.03
N SER A 116 -7.10 -9.35 4.25
CA SER A 116 -5.68 -9.52 3.92
C SER A 116 -5.00 -10.61 4.77
N THR A 117 -5.36 -10.72 6.05
CA THR A 117 -4.82 -11.76 6.93
C THR A 117 -5.26 -13.15 6.48
N LEU A 118 -6.55 -13.34 6.22
CA LEU A 118 -7.08 -14.62 5.77
C LEU A 118 -6.44 -15.05 4.44
N ASP A 119 -6.34 -14.12 3.48
CA ASP A 119 -5.72 -14.44 2.20
C ASP A 119 -4.22 -14.72 2.33
N ARG A 120 -3.48 -14.01 3.20
CA ARG A 120 -2.07 -14.35 3.52
C ARG A 120 -1.91 -15.77 4.07
N GLN A 121 -2.83 -16.22 4.93
CA GLN A 121 -2.78 -17.56 5.52
C GLN A 121 -3.02 -18.66 4.49
N HIS A 122 -3.90 -18.42 3.51
CA HIS A 122 -4.23 -19.41 2.48
C HIS A 122 -3.38 -19.30 1.20
N ASN A 123 -2.84 -18.13 0.91
CA ASN A 123 -2.18 -17.80 -0.35
C ASN A 123 -0.84 -17.09 -0.12
N SER A 124 -0.07 -17.53 0.88
CA SER A 124 1.19 -16.91 1.30
C SER A 124 2.19 -16.66 0.16
N SER A 125 2.22 -17.50 -0.87
CA SER A 125 3.08 -17.32 -2.05
C SER A 125 2.74 -16.09 -2.90
N ARG A 126 1.66 -15.37 -2.58
CA ARG A 126 1.21 -14.14 -3.25
C ARG A 126 1.55 -12.88 -2.47
N TYR A 127 2.15 -13.02 -1.29
CA TYR A 127 2.54 -11.94 -0.40
C TYR A 127 4.06 -11.99 -0.22
N ILE A 128 4.76 -11.16 -0.99
CA ILE A 128 6.21 -11.24 -1.14
C ILE A 128 6.89 -10.24 -0.21
N PRO A 129 7.77 -10.68 0.71
CA PRO A 129 8.58 -9.75 1.49
C PRO A 129 9.58 -9.03 0.58
N VAL A 130 9.58 -7.70 0.61
CA VAL A 130 10.47 -6.86 -0.20
C VAL A 130 10.96 -5.65 0.58
N GLU A 131 12.09 -5.09 0.18
CA GLU A 131 12.55 -3.78 0.67
C GLU A 131 12.77 -2.88 -0.55
N LEU A 132 11.90 -1.89 -0.73
CA LEU A 132 12.03 -0.93 -1.83
C LEU A 132 13.35 -0.16 -1.69
N PRO A 133 14.06 0.11 -2.80
CA PRO A 133 13.61 0.00 -4.19
C PRO A 133 13.95 -1.33 -4.88
N LEU A 134 14.15 -2.44 -4.17
CA LEU A 134 14.51 -3.72 -4.80
C LEU A 134 13.32 -4.68 -4.83
N LEU A 135 12.93 -5.12 -6.03
CA LEU A 135 11.83 -6.05 -6.24
C LEU A 135 12.32 -7.36 -6.89
N PRO A 136 11.97 -8.54 -6.34
CA PRO A 136 12.43 -9.84 -6.84
C PRO A 136 11.61 -10.33 -8.04
N PHE A 137 11.20 -9.43 -8.93
CA PHE A 137 10.38 -9.74 -10.09
C PHE A 137 11.16 -9.48 -11.39
N ALA A 138 10.87 -10.25 -12.42
CA ALA A 138 11.42 -10.02 -13.75
C ALA A 138 10.85 -8.75 -14.38
N ASP A 139 11.54 -8.23 -15.39
CA ASP A 139 11.09 -7.07 -16.14
C ASP A 139 9.70 -7.31 -16.75
N ARG A 140 8.83 -6.30 -16.66
CA ARG A 140 7.48 -6.29 -17.26
C ARG A 140 6.61 -7.48 -16.84
N SER A 141 6.77 -7.95 -15.60
CA SER A 141 5.98 -9.06 -15.02
C SER A 141 4.52 -8.70 -14.75
N PHE A 142 4.18 -7.41 -14.61
CA PHE A 142 2.84 -6.96 -14.21
C PHE A 142 2.22 -5.99 -15.23
N ASP A 143 0.96 -6.19 -15.59
CA ASP A 143 0.20 -5.26 -16.43
C ASP A 143 -0.15 -3.96 -15.70
N LEU A 144 -0.31 -4.02 -14.37
CA LEU A 144 -0.64 -2.90 -13.50
C LEU A 144 0.18 -2.96 -12.22
N THR A 145 0.73 -1.82 -11.80
CA THR A 145 1.30 -1.67 -10.46
C THR A 145 0.59 -0.55 -9.70
N LEU A 146 0.15 -0.84 -8.49
CA LEU A 146 -0.50 0.09 -7.57
C LEU A 146 0.43 0.35 -6.39
N SER A 147 0.61 1.62 -6.03
CA SER A 147 1.40 2.02 -4.87
C SER A 147 0.62 3.00 -4.01
N ALA A 148 0.17 2.56 -2.84
CA ALA A 148 -0.71 3.31 -1.96
C ALA A 148 0.02 3.80 -0.70
N HIS A 149 -0.16 5.08 -0.33
CA HIS A 149 0.15 5.68 0.97
C HIS A 149 1.58 5.47 1.48
N PHE A 150 2.57 5.53 0.58
CA PHE A 150 3.99 5.40 0.93
C PHE A 150 4.83 6.55 0.39
N LEU A 151 5.20 6.50 -0.90
CA LEU A 151 6.26 7.34 -1.50
C LEU A 151 6.16 8.82 -1.12
N PHE A 152 5.13 9.52 -1.62
CA PHE A 152 5.02 10.96 -1.45
C PHE A 152 4.48 11.37 -0.07
N MET A 153 3.76 10.46 0.59
CA MET A 153 3.26 10.69 1.95
C MET A 153 4.41 10.90 2.95
N TYR A 154 5.52 10.19 2.75
CA TYR A 154 6.73 10.29 3.55
C TYR A 154 7.88 11.01 2.83
N GLY A 155 7.56 11.93 1.92
CA GLY A 155 8.56 12.67 1.13
C GLY A 155 9.50 13.56 1.94
N ASP A 156 9.18 13.84 3.21
CA ASP A 156 10.05 14.52 4.18
C ASP A 156 11.11 13.58 4.80
N ARG A 157 10.89 12.26 4.73
CA ARG A 157 11.75 11.21 5.30
C ARG A 157 12.51 10.42 4.24
N LEU A 158 11.99 10.40 3.01
CA LEU A 158 12.55 9.70 1.87
C LEU A 158 13.22 10.71 0.94
N ASP A 159 14.50 10.50 0.63
CA ASP A 159 15.22 11.42 -0.26
C ASP A 159 14.81 11.26 -1.73
N TYR A 160 15.23 12.21 -2.56
CA TYR A 160 14.89 12.23 -3.99
C TYR A 160 15.42 10.99 -4.72
N ASP A 161 16.61 10.52 -4.37
CA ASP A 161 17.25 9.36 -5.03
C ASP A 161 16.53 8.06 -4.71
N PHE A 162 15.97 7.92 -3.51
CA PHE A 162 15.09 6.82 -3.13
C PHE A 162 13.81 6.83 -3.96
N HIS A 163 13.18 7.99 -4.14
CA HIS A 163 11.98 8.11 -4.97
C HIS A 163 12.29 7.74 -6.42
N LEU A 164 13.39 8.24 -6.97
CA LEU A 164 13.78 7.98 -8.36
C LEU A 164 14.03 6.50 -8.59
N ARG A 165 14.87 5.87 -7.75
CA ARG A 165 15.15 4.43 -7.85
C ARG A 165 13.90 3.59 -7.65
N THR A 166 13.00 3.98 -6.74
CA THR A 166 11.75 3.24 -6.53
C THR A 166 10.84 3.33 -7.75
N LEU A 167 10.68 4.52 -8.34
CA LEU A 167 9.89 4.66 -9.57
C LEU A 167 10.48 3.87 -10.72
N GLN A 168 11.80 3.93 -10.91
CA GLN A 168 12.49 3.15 -11.93
C GLN A 168 12.30 1.64 -11.72
N GLU A 169 12.34 1.16 -10.47
CA GLU A 169 12.09 -0.25 -10.17
C GLU A 169 10.64 -0.65 -10.45
N LEU A 170 9.67 0.18 -10.03
CA LEU A 170 8.26 -0.07 -10.33
C LEU A 170 8.05 -0.07 -11.86
N MET A 171 8.69 0.84 -12.60
CA MET A 171 8.67 0.86 -14.07
C MET A 171 9.31 -0.38 -14.68
N ARG A 172 10.42 -0.86 -14.13
CA ARG A 172 11.10 -2.07 -14.62
C ARG A 172 10.17 -3.28 -14.58
N VAL A 173 9.48 -3.51 -13.46
CA VAL A 173 8.60 -4.68 -13.28
C VAL A 173 7.22 -4.51 -13.92
N THR A 174 6.86 -3.30 -14.35
CA THR A 174 5.54 -2.98 -14.90
C THR A 174 5.57 -2.86 -16.41
N LYS A 175 4.61 -3.51 -17.07
CA LYS A 175 4.49 -3.55 -18.52
C LYS A 175 3.75 -2.33 -19.09
N SER A 176 2.63 -1.96 -18.48
CA SER A 176 1.70 -1.00 -19.10
C SER A 176 1.48 0.24 -18.26
N GLU A 177 1.11 0.09 -16.97
CA GLU A 177 0.63 1.23 -16.18
C GLU A 177 1.00 1.13 -14.71
N ILE A 178 1.45 2.24 -14.14
CA ILE A 178 1.66 2.41 -12.69
C ILE A 178 0.72 3.49 -12.19
N ARG A 179 0.01 3.23 -11.10
CA ARG A 179 -0.80 4.24 -10.39
C ARG A 179 -0.27 4.41 -8.97
N ILE A 180 0.03 5.66 -8.60
CA ILE A 180 0.60 6.00 -7.29
C ILE A 180 -0.34 6.97 -6.60
N PHE A 181 -0.68 6.68 -5.36
CA PHE A 181 -1.58 7.50 -4.55
C PHE A 181 -1.12 7.53 -3.09
N PRO A 182 -1.21 8.65 -2.37
CA PRO A 182 -1.42 9.99 -2.88
C PRO A 182 -0.11 10.59 -3.43
N LEU A 183 -0.22 11.73 -4.11
CA LEU A 183 0.93 12.53 -4.58
C LEU A 183 1.26 13.72 -3.64
N VAL A 184 0.74 13.67 -2.41
CA VAL A 184 0.86 14.71 -1.39
C VAL A 184 1.49 14.16 -0.10
N ASP A 185 2.10 15.05 0.69
CA ASP A 185 2.62 14.77 2.03
C ASP A 185 1.49 14.66 3.09
N LEU A 186 1.86 14.36 4.33
CA LEU A 186 0.93 14.34 5.49
C LEU A 186 0.25 15.71 5.76
N SER A 187 0.79 16.81 5.23
CA SER A 187 0.19 18.15 5.30
C SER A 187 -0.66 18.49 4.07
N SER A 188 -0.97 17.50 3.21
CA SER A 188 -1.70 17.65 1.95
C SER A 188 -1.04 18.57 0.92
N ARG A 189 0.29 18.74 0.99
CA ARG A 189 1.04 19.51 -0.01
C ARG A 189 1.57 18.57 -1.09
N ARG A 190 1.37 18.92 -2.36
CA ARG A 190 1.90 18.17 -3.51
C ARG A 190 3.42 18.08 -3.44
N TYR A 191 3.96 16.92 -3.78
CA TYR A 191 5.41 16.71 -3.80
C TYR A 191 6.10 17.72 -4.73
N PRO A 192 7.00 18.60 -4.22
CA PRO A 192 7.49 19.76 -4.99
C PRO A 192 8.27 19.40 -6.26
N LYS A 193 8.93 18.24 -6.27
CA LYS A 193 9.78 17.77 -7.38
C LYS A 193 9.11 16.69 -8.24
N LEU A 194 7.78 16.56 -8.17
CA LEU A 194 7.07 15.48 -8.85
C LEU A 194 7.36 15.43 -10.36
N GLU A 195 7.30 16.56 -11.04
CA GLU A 195 7.42 16.53 -12.51
C GLU A 195 8.86 16.26 -12.95
N GLN A 196 9.83 16.83 -12.22
CA GLN A 196 11.24 16.51 -12.41
C GLN A 196 11.51 15.02 -12.17
N LEU A 197 10.89 14.44 -11.14
CA LEU A 197 11.02 13.04 -10.79
C LEU A 197 10.44 12.13 -11.88
N VAL A 198 9.26 12.44 -12.41
CA VAL A 198 8.64 11.66 -13.50
C VAL A 198 9.49 11.72 -14.76
N CYS A 199 9.97 12.92 -15.14
CA CYS A 199 10.87 13.04 -16.29
C CYS A 199 12.17 12.25 -16.10
N ALA A 200 12.78 12.30 -14.91
CA ALA A 200 14.02 11.58 -14.62
C ALA A 200 13.83 10.06 -14.60
N ALA A 201 12.67 9.55 -14.16
CA ALA A 201 12.38 8.12 -14.14
C ALA A 201 12.18 7.53 -15.55
N GLN A 202 11.83 8.38 -16.53
CA GLN A 202 11.59 8.01 -17.93
C GLN A 202 12.80 8.20 -18.84
N ALA A 203 13.87 8.83 -18.35
CA ALA A 203 15.11 9.09 -19.08
C ALA A 203 16.00 7.84 -19.13
#